data_AF-A0A7J8QMS3-F1
#
_entry.id   AF-A0A7J8QMS3-F1
#
_cell.length_a   1.000
_cell.length_b   1.000
_cell.length_c   1.000
_cell.angle_alpha   90.00
_cell.angle_beta   90.00
_cell.angle_gamma   90.00
#
_symmetry.space_group_name_H-M   'P 1'
#
loop_
_entity.id
_entity.type
_entity.pdbx_description
1 polymer ?
#
loop_
_entity_poly.entity_id
_entity_poly.type
_entity_poly.pdbx_seq_one_letter_code
_entity_poly.pdbx_strand_id
1 'polypeptide(L)'
;MILVYESMPNATLFECIHFADQKQQSTLSWNQRLEICVGAARCLHYLHSAIAYPIIHGYIKTTNIYLDRNWMPKVSGFMPFRFALAMSSHSRFRPNMKGSTGYLDPEHYGLQNLTEKSDVFSFGVVLLEILSGKQATNPKSDAAKTNHHEKLVHRALTCIEKNEVDLLVDRHLKGKIAPASLAKFVVILDKYLADEGANRPLQRRVGTAATIAGS
;
A
#
# COMPACT_ATOMS: atom_id res chain seq x y z
N MET A 1 26.65 3.41 8.66
CA MET A 1 26.25 3.55 7.24
C MET A 1 25.43 4.82 7.12
N ILE A 2 25.80 5.72 6.21
CA ILE A 2 25.06 6.96 5.92
C ILE A 2 24.55 6.83 4.49
N LEU A 3 23.26 7.09 4.27
CA LEU A 3 22.64 7.11 2.94
C LEU A 3 22.19 8.54 2.66
N VAL A 4 22.54 9.06 1.50
CA VAL A 4 22.17 10.42 1.06
C VAL A 4 21.21 10.29 -0.13
N TYR A 5 20.05 10.92 -0.03
CA TYR A 5 19.01 10.91 -1.04
C TYR A 5 18.70 12.32 -1.52
N GLU A 6 18.13 12.43 -2.72
CA GLU A 6 17.53 13.69 -3.17
C GLU A 6 16.37 14.12 -2.23
N SER A 7 16.15 15.43 -2.13
CA SER A 7 15.06 15.97 -1.29
C SER A 7 13.69 15.72 -1.92
N MET A 8 12.74 15.26 -1.11
CA MET A 8 11.34 15.00 -1.49
C MET A 8 10.44 16.06 -0.85
N PRO A 9 10.14 17.17 -1.53
CA PRO A 9 9.50 18.33 -0.89
C PRO A 9 8.01 18.12 -0.60
N ASN A 10 7.34 17.21 -1.30
CA ASN A 10 5.96 16.85 -1.02
C ASN A 10 5.84 15.75 0.06
N ALA A 11 6.94 15.44 0.74
CA ALA A 11 6.99 14.52 1.87
C ALA A 11 6.50 13.10 1.52
N THR A 12 6.01 12.34 2.50
CA THR A 12 5.48 10.99 2.28
C THR A 12 4.00 11.00 1.90
N LEU A 13 3.57 9.99 1.15
CA LEU A 13 2.16 9.74 0.83
C LEU A 13 1.30 9.64 2.11
N PHE A 14 1.85 9.04 3.17
CA PHE A 14 1.19 9.00 4.48
C PHE A 14 0.83 10.40 4.99
N GLU A 15 1.77 11.34 4.94
CA GLU A 15 1.52 12.71 5.40
C GLU A 15 0.54 13.45 4.51
N CYS A 16 0.61 13.25 3.19
CA CYS A 16 -0.33 13.87 2.24
C CYS A 16 -1.77 13.39 2.40
N ILE A 17 -1.98 12.15 2.85
CA ILE A 17 -3.32 11.58 3.07
C ILE A 17 -3.82 11.93 4.47
N HIS A 18 -3.00 11.73 5.51
CA HIS A 18 -3.47 11.73 6.89
C HIS A 18 -3.30 13.08 7.60
N PHE A 19 -2.39 13.95 7.14
CA PHE A 19 -2.09 15.23 7.78
C PHE A 19 -2.42 16.46 6.92
N ALA A 20 -3.13 16.29 5.81
CA ALA A 20 -3.50 17.41 4.94
C ALA A 20 -4.21 18.56 5.69
N ASP A 21 -5.19 18.22 6.53
CA ASP A 21 -5.93 19.21 7.34
C ASP A 21 -5.04 19.93 8.36
N GLN A 22 -4.05 19.22 8.93
CA GLN A 22 -3.13 19.78 9.92
C GLN A 22 -2.09 20.70 9.28
N LYS A 23 -1.68 20.41 8.03
CA LYS A 23 -0.67 21.17 7.29
C LYS A 23 -1.24 22.33 6.48
N GLN A 24 -2.57 22.57 6.51
CA GLN A 24 -3.28 23.51 5.63
C GLN A 24 -2.93 23.30 4.14
N GLN A 25 -2.59 22.07 3.77
CA GLN A 25 -2.24 21.72 2.40
C GLN A 25 -3.50 21.27 1.66
N SER A 26 -3.54 21.48 0.34
CA SER A 26 -4.60 20.91 -0.49
C SER A 26 -4.58 19.39 -0.39
N THR A 27 -5.75 18.82 -0.14
CA THR A 27 -5.92 17.36 -0.15
C THR A 27 -5.70 16.82 -1.56
N LEU A 28 -5.06 15.66 -1.66
CA LEU A 28 -4.86 14.99 -2.95
C LEU A 28 -6.22 14.69 -3.60
N SER A 29 -6.41 15.19 -4.83
CA SER A 29 -7.56 14.85 -5.66
C SER A 29 -7.57 13.37 -6.04
N TRP A 30 -8.71 12.86 -6.47
CA TRP A 30 -8.81 11.46 -6.91
C TRP A 30 -7.83 11.12 -8.04
N ASN A 31 -7.68 12.01 -9.03
CA ASN A 31 -6.75 11.81 -10.14
C ASN A 31 -5.29 11.75 -9.67
N GLN A 32 -4.87 12.66 -8.78
CA GLN A 32 -3.52 12.62 -8.21
C GLN A 32 -3.28 11.32 -7.43
N ARG A 33 -4.27 10.87 -6.65
CA ARG A 33 -4.21 9.59 -5.94
C ARG A 33 -4.04 8.41 -6.90
N LEU A 34 -4.76 8.40 -8.03
CA LEU A 34 -4.61 7.37 -9.06
C LEU A 34 -3.23 7.41 -9.73
N GLU A 35 -2.72 8.59 -10.07
CA GLU A 35 -1.37 8.75 -10.66
C GLU A 35 -0.28 8.23 -9.72
N ILE A 36 -0.40 8.52 -8.42
CA ILE A 36 0.48 7.99 -7.38
C ILE A 36 0.36 6.46 -7.30
N CYS A 37 -0.84 5.90 -7.33
CA CYS A 37 -1.05 4.44 -7.36
C CYS A 37 -0.34 3.81 -8.56
N VAL A 38 -0.52 4.38 -9.75
CA VAL A 38 0.08 3.89 -11.00
C VAL A 38 1.60 3.97 -10.93
N GLY A 39 2.17 5.08 -10.47
CA GLY A 39 3.62 5.23 -10.36
C GLY A 39 4.24 4.24 -9.37
N ALA A 40 3.62 4.05 -8.20
CA ALA A 40 4.09 3.07 -7.22
C ALA A 40 3.91 1.62 -7.73
N ALA A 41 2.81 1.33 -8.42
CA ALA A 41 2.56 0.05 -9.07
C ALA A 41 3.59 -0.27 -10.16
N ARG A 42 4.05 0.73 -10.92
CA ARG A 42 5.14 0.59 -11.91
C ARG A 42 6.47 0.26 -11.26
N CYS A 43 6.80 0.91 -10.14
CA CYS A 43 7.99 0.57 -9.36
C CYS A 43 7.94 -0.90 -8.91
N LEU A 44 6.82 -1.33 -8.32
CA LEU A 44 6.69 -2.71 -7.86
C LEU A 44 6.73 -3.72 -9.02
N HIS A 45 6.10 -3.39 -10.15
CA HIS A 45 6.18 -4.19 -11.37
C HIS A 45 7.62 -4.37 -11.84
N TYR A 46 8.40 -3.28 -11.86
CA TYR A 46 9.80 -3.32 -12.26
C TYR A 46 10.62 -4.24 -11.34
N LEU A 47 10.42 -4.14 -10.02
CA LEU A 47 11.11 -4.99 -9.04
C LEU A 47 10.79 -6.48 -9.25
N HIS A 48 9.52 -6.81 -9.50
CA HIS A 48 9.05 -8.18 -9.70
C HIS A 48 9.37 -8.76 -11.09
N SER A 49 9.67 -7.90 -12.08
CA SER A 49 9.93 -8.31 -13.46
C SER A 49 11.42 -8.38 -13.82
N ALA A 50 12.32 -8.22 -12.84
CA ALA A 50 13.76 -8.28 -13.06
C ALA A 50 14.22 -9.62 -13.67
N ILE A 51 15.21 -9.54 -14.57
CA ILE A 51 15.51 -10.53 -15.62
C ILE A 51 15.97 -11.91 -15.11
N ALA A 52 16.48 -12.02 -13.88
CA ALA A 52 16.98 -13.29 -13.32
C ALA A 52 16.25 -13.72 -12.03
N TYR A 53 15.99 -12.79 -11.11
CA TYR A 53 15.30 -13.06 -9.85
C TYR A 53 14.46 -11.84 -9.45
N PRO A 54 13.16 -12.03 -9.10
CA PRO A 54 12.32 -10.93 -8.65
C PRO A 54 12.85 -10.34 -7.34
N ILE A 55 12.92 -9.02 -7.27
CA ILE A 55 13.29 -8.28 -6.07
C ILE A 55 12.03 -8.09 -5.23
N ILE A 56 12.00 -8.68 -4.03
CA ILE A 56 10.91 -8.49 -3.07
C ILE A 56 11.22 -7.25 -2.23
N HIS A 57 10.33 -6.25 -2.25
CA HIS A 57 10.49 -5.02 -1.47
C HIS A 57 10.38 -5.31 0.03
N GLY A 58 9.35 -6.06 0.42
CA GLY A 58 9.13 -6.62 1.75
C GLY A 58 8.69 -5.63 2.82
N TYR A 59 8.61 -4.34 2.50
CA TYR A 59 8.24 -3.29 3.44
C TYR A 59 7.45 -2.14 2.79
N ILE A 60 6.52 -2.48 1.89
CA ILE A 60 5.65 -1.50 1.23
C ILE A 60 4.66 -0.91 2.25
N LYS A 61 4.61 0.42 2.34
CA LYS A 61 3.64 1.20 3.15
C LYS A 61 3.65 2.66 2.72
N THR A 62 2.62 3.42 3.07
CA THR A 62 2.48 4.84 2.70
C THR A 62 3.59 5.74 3.23
N THR A 63 4.22 5.40 4.37
CA THR A 63 5.40 6.12 4.92
C THR A 63 6.69 5.85 4.14
N ASN A 64 6.70 4.85 3.26
CA ASN A 64 7.81 4.47 2.40
C ASN A 64 7.56 4.86 0.93
N ILE A 65 6.56 5.68 0.66
CA ILE A 65 6.29 6.24 -0.67
C ILE A 65 6.43 7.74 -0.54
N TYR A 66 7.51 8.29 -1.06
CA TYR A 66 7.77 9.73 -1.08
C TYR A 66 7.24 10.35 -2.36
N LEU A 67 6.89 11.63 -2.31
CA LEU A 67 6.41 12.39 -3.45
C LEU A 67 7.43 13.48 -3.80
N ASP A 68 7.86 13.50 -5.06
CA ASP A 68 8.72 14.56 -5.57
C ASP A 68 7.93 15.85 -5.87
N ARG A 69 8.60 16.89 -6.38
CA ARG A 69 7.99 18.20 -6.71
C ARG A 69 6.79 18.10 -7.66
N ASN A 70 6.75 17.09 -8.52
CA ASN A 70 5.73 16.87 -9.52
C ASN A 70 4.68 15.84 -9.05
N TRP A 71 4.63 15.54 -7.75
CA TRP A 71 3.75 14.51 -7.17
C TRP A 71 4.04 13.09 -7.67
N MET A 72 5.23 12.85 -8.23
CA MET A 72 5.60 11.52 -8.69
C MET A 72 6.10 10.66 -7.52
N PRO A 73 5.57 9.43 -7.38
CA PRO A 73 5.92 8.57 -6.27
C PRO A 73 7.31 7.96 -6.45
N LYS A 74 8.09 7.97 -5.35
CA LYS A 74 9.38 7.30 -5.20
C LYS A 74 9.30 6.36 -4.02
N VAL A 75 9.33 5.06 -4.32
CA VAL A 75 9.27 4.00 -3.31
C VAL A 75 10.64 3.88 -2.64
N SER A 76 10.66 3.83 -1.32
CA SER A 76 11.85 3.74 -0.47
C SER A 76 11.68 2.67 0.61
N GLY A 77 12.64 2.56 1.52
CA GLY A 77 12.50 1.64 2.65
C GLY A 77 12.62 0.17 2.25
N PHE A 78 13.30 -0.09 1.13
CA PHE A 78 13.74 -1.42 0.74
C PHE A 78 14.42 -2.09 1.92
N MET A 79 13.90 -3.24 2.33
CA MET A 79 14.57 -4.06 3.34
C MET A 79 15.89 -4.56 2.76
N PRO A 80 17.07 -4.14 3.27
CA PRO A 80 18.37 -4.48 2.68
C PRO A 80 18.70 -5.99 2.75
N PHE A 81 17.90 -6.76 3.48
CA PHE A 81 18.36 -7.98 4.13
C PHE A 81 18.21 -9.27 3.29
N ARG A 82 17.47 -9.25 2.18
CA ARG A 82 17.31 -10.46 1.33
C ARG A 82 18.48 -10.70 0.37
N PHE A 83 19.17 -9.64 -0.07
CA PHE A 83 20.45 -9.82 -0.79
C PHE A 83 21.50 -10.49 0.10
N ALA A 84 21.47 -10.24 1.42
CA ALA A 84 22.38 -10.87 2.38
C ALA A 84 21.97 -12.31 2.77
N LEU A 85 20.67 -12.61 2.84
CA LEU A 85 20.15 -13.94 3.22
C LEU A 85 20.31 -15.01 2.14
N ALA A 86 20.28 -14.63 0.85
CA ALA A 86 20.61 -15.56 -0.23
C ALA A 86 22.06 -16.08 -0.12
N MET A 87 22.94 -15.37 0.60
CA MET A 87 24.33 -15.76 0.82
C MET A 87 24.60 -16.44 2.19
N SER A 88 23.62 -16.48 3.10
CA SER A 88 23.83 -16.96 4.47
C SER A 88 22.61 -17.72 4.98
N SER A 89 22.68 -19.05 4.98
CA SER A 89 21.58 -19.99 5.24
C SER A 89 20.98 -20.00 6.66
N HIS A 90 21.33 -19.08 7.58
CA HIS A 90 21.04 -19.25 9.01
C HIS A 90 20.57 -18.01 9.80
N SER A 91 20.23 -16.88 9.16
CA SER A 91 19.84 -15.66 9.90
C SER A 91 18.33 -15.42 9.97
N ARG A 92 17.70 -15.86 11.07
CA ARG A 92 16.28 -15.57 11.39
C ARG A 92 16.11 -14.13 11.87
N PHE A 93 16.03 -13.16 10.96
CA PHE A 93 15.77 -11.77 11.30
C PHE A 93 14.26 -11.49 11.40
N ARG A 94 13.79 -11.10 12.59
CA ARG A 94 12.48 -10.44 12.78
C ARG A 94 12.73 -8.95 12.96
N PRO A 95 12.49 -8.09 11.96
CA PRO A 95 12.55 -6.65 12.17
C PRO A 95 11.62 -6.28 13.33
N ASN A 96 11.94 -5.26 14.11
CA ASN A 96 11.07 -4.79 15.16
C ASN A 96 9.81 -4.16 14.51
N MET A 97 8.78 -4.97 14.25
CA MET A 97 7.62 -4.65 13.39
C MET A 97 6.56 -3.75 14.06
N LYS A 98 6.92 -3.02 15.12
CA LYS A 98 5.99 -2.08 15.78
C LYS A 98 5.59 -0.99 14.76
N GLY A 99 4.30 -0.91 14.44
CA GLY A 99 3.75 0.10 13.50
C GLY A 99 3.69 -0.31 12.01
N SER A 100 4.01 -1.56 11.65
CA SER A 100 3.82 -2.05 10.26
C SER A 100 2.91 -3.27 10.16
N THR A 101 2.32 -3.72 11.28
CA THR A 101 1.44 -4.90 11.35
C THR A 101 0.21 -4.81 10.46
N GLY A 102 -0.27 -3.60 10.15
CA GLY A 102 -1.41 -3.38 9.27
C GLY A 102 -1.16 -3.73 7.80
N TYR A 103 0.10 -3.80 7.36
CA TYR A 103 0.47 -4.09 5.96
C TYR A 103 0.94 -5.53 5.74
N LEU A 104 0.98 -6.34 6.80
CA LEU A 104 1.57 -7.68 6.73
C LEU A 104 0.60 -8.66 6.08
N ASP A 105 1.12 -9.35 5.08
CA ASP A 105 0.47 -10.48 4.43
C ASP A 105 0.06 -11.55 5.47
N PRO A 106 -1.23 -11.89 5.60
CA PRO A 106 -1.70 -12.87 6.57
C PRO A 106 -1.13 -14.26 6.33
N GLU A 107 -0.91 -14.67 5.07
CA GLU A 107 -0.38 -15.99 4.71
C GLU A 107 1.09 -16.15 5.14
N HIS A 108 1.86 -15.07 5.04
CA HIS A 108 3.29 -15.08 5.33
C HIS A 108 3.62 -14.44 6.70
N TYR A 109 2.59 -14.12 7.49
CA TYR A 109 2.73 -13.59 8.84
C TYR A 109 3.38 -14.64 9.75
N GLY A 110 4.68 -14.48 9.99
CA GLY A 110 5.45 -15.32 10.91
C GLY A 110 6.36 -16.36 10.28
N LEU A 111 6.19 -16.65 8.98
CA LEU A 111 6.98 -17.63 8.21
C LEU A 111 8.35 -17.11 7.74
N GLN A 112 8.64 -15.83 7.96
CA GLN A 112 9.91 -15.17 7.58
C GLN A 112 10.27 -15.28 6.08
N ASN A 113 9.35 -15.72 5.22
CA ASN A 113 9.50 -15.82 3.77
C ASN A 113 8.50 -14.87 3.12
N LEU A 114 9.00 -13.77 2.57
CA LEU A 114 8.20 -12.78 1.85
C LEU A 114 8.28 -13.11 0.37
N THR A 115 7.15 -12.99 -0.32
CA THR A 115 7.03 -13.28 -1.75
C THR A 115 6.57 -12.03 -2.51
N GLU A 116 6.53 -12.10 -3.84
CA GLU A 116 5.90 -11.05 -4.67
C GLU A 116 4.45 -10.82 -4.23
N LYS A 117 3.75 -11.89 -3.80
CA LYS A 117 2.37 -11.81 -3.33
C LYS A 117 2.24 -11.10 -1.98
N SER A 118 3.28 -11.13 -1.16
CA SER A 118 3.32 -10.35 0.08
C SER A 118 3.43 -8.86 -0.20
N ASP A 119 4.25 -8.45 -1.18
CA ASP A 119 4.30 -7.06 -1.63
C ASP A 119 2.97 -6.59 -2.23
N VAL A 120 2.32 -7.46 -3.02
CA VAL A 120 0.99 -7.17 -3.60
C VAL A 120 -0.05 -6.93 -2.51
N PHE A 121 -0.06 -7.74 -1.45
CA PHE A 121 -0.95 -7.52 -0.30
C PHE A 121 -0.64 -6.20 0.40
N SER A 122 0.63 -5.95 0.76
CA SER A 122 1.04 -4.69 1.39
C SER A 122 0.68 -3.47 0.53
N PHE A 123 0.79 -3.58 -0.79
CA PHE A 123 0.34 -2.55 -1.72
C PHE A 123 -1.19 -2.41 -1.75
N GLY A 124 -1.95 -3.51 -1.63
CA GLY A 124 -3.41 -3.46 -1.44
C GLY A 124 -3.81 -2.64 -0.21
N VAL A 125 -3.06 -2.77 0.90
CA VAL A 125 -3.27 -1.94 2.09
C VAL A 125 -2.96 -0.47 1.81
N VAL A 126 -1.92 -0.17 1.02
CA VAL A 126 -1.65 1.21 0.55
C VAL A 126 -2.80 1.76 -0.28
N LEU A 127 -3.34 0.98 -1.23
CA LEU A 127 -4.52 1.37 -2.03
C LEU A 127 -5.73 1.66 -1.13
N LEU A 128 -5.92 0.88 -0.07
CA LEU A 128 -6.99 1.08 0.90
C LEU A 128 -6.83 2.38 1.70
N GLU A 129 -5.61 2.73 2.13
CA GLU A 129 -5.36 4.03 2.77
C GLU A 129 -5.62 5.19 1.80
N ILE A 130 -5.22 5.04 0.53
CA ILE A 130 -5.46 6.04 -0.52
C ILE A 130 -6.96 6.22 -0.77
N LEU A 131 -7.76 5.15 -0.78
CA LEU A 131 -9.20 5.25 -0.97
C LEU A 131 -9.90 5.85 0.24
N SER A 132 -9.51 5.42 1.44
CA SER A 132 -10.28 5.67 2.66
C SER A 132 -9.83 6.87 3.48
N GLY A 133 -8.60 7.33 3.29
CA GLY A 133 -8.00 8.35 4.16
C GLY A 133 -7.82 7.87 5.60
N LYS A 134 -7.87 6.56 5.86
CA LYS A 134 -7.74 5.98 7.21
C LYS A 134 -6.41 5.25 7.35
N GLN A 135 -5.78 5.38 8.50
CA GLN A 135 -4.50 4.73 8.78
C GLN A 135 -4.68 3.21 8.91
N ALA A 136 -3.82 2.45 8.24
CA ALA A 136 -3.81 0.98 8.34
C ALA A 136 -3.46 0.49 9.77
N THR A 137 -2.67 1.27 10.50
CA THR A 137 -2.38 1.07 11.92
C THR A 137 -2.69 2.34 12.68
N ASN A 138 -3.69 2.34 13.55
CA ASN A 138 -3.96 3.45 14.46
C ASN A 138 -3.40 3.12 15.86
N PRO A 139 -2.24 3.64 16.26
CA PRO A 139 -1.69 3.41 17.60
C PRO A 139 -2.45 4.16 18.71
N LYS A 140 -3.36 5.10 18.36
CA LYS A 140 -4.14 5.90 19.31
C LYS A 140 -5.57 5.40 19.53
N SER A 141 -5.95 4.25 18.96
CA SER A 141 -7.21 3.63 19.34
C SER A 141 -7.04 3.05 20.74
N ASP A 142 -7.47 3.79 21.75
CA ASP A 142 -7.56 3.33 23.13
C ASP A 142 -8.19 1.93 23.14
N ALA A 143 -7.42 0.93 23.56
CA ALA A 143 -7.79 -0.48 23.60
C ALA A 143 -8.92 -0.81 24.59
N ALA A 144 -9.71 0.18 25.02
CA ALA A 144 -10.57 0.09 26.19
C ALA A 144 -12.06 0.42 25.98
N LYS A 145 -12.53 0.84 24.78
CA LYS A 145 -13.94 1.31 24.67
C LYS A 145 -14.84 0.82 23.54
N THR A 146 -14.37 0.08 22.54
CA THR A 146 -15.30 -0.52 21.56
C THR A 146 -14.66 -1.67 20.80
N ASN A 147 -15.44 -2.73 20.53
CA ASN A 147 -15.15 -3.87 19.64
C ASN A 147 -14.94 -3.47 18.16
N HIS A 148 -14.21 -2.39 17.89
CA HIS A 148 -13.91 -1.87 16.54
C HIS A 148 -12.48 -2.22 16.08
N HIS A 149 -11.93 -3.33 16.56
CA HIS A 149 -10.76 -3.97 15.95
C HIS A 149 -11.13 -4.74 14.67
N GLU A 150 -12.01 -4.17 13.85
CA GLU A 150 -11.99 -4.52 12.43
C GLU A 150 -10.71 -3.88 11.87
N LYS A 151 -9.66 -4.69 11.70
CA LYS A 151 -8.48 -4.30 10.90
C LYS A 151 -9.01 -3.62 9.64
N LEU A 152 -8.48 -2.46 9.24
CA LEU A 152 -8.99 -1.66 8.13
C LEU A 152 -9.29 -2.52 6.89
N VAL A 153 -8.44 -3.53 6.63
CA VAL A 153 -8.60 -4.58 5.61
C VAL A 153 -9.91 -5.37 5.79
N HIS A 154 -10.18 -5.92 6.97
CA HIS A 154 -11.40 -6.68 7.24
C HIS A 154 -12.66 -5.83 7.02
N ARG A 155 -12.68 -4.60 7.53
CA ARG A 155 -13.79 -3.67 7.28
C ARG A 155 -13.96 -3.40 5.79
N ALA A 156 -12.86 -3.24 5.05
CA ALA A 156 -12.92 -3.02 3.61
C ALA A 156 -13.50 -4.21 2.87
N LEU A 157 -13.04 -5.43 3.16
CA LEU A 157 -13.58 -6.66 2.56
C LEU A 157 -15.08 -6.81 2.84
N THR A 158 -15.52 -6.61 4.10
CA THR A 158 -16.95 -6.63 4.45
C THR A 158 -17.76 -5.59 3.68
N CYS A 159 -17.25 -4.36 3.52
CA CYS A 159 -17.92 -3.35 2.71
C CYS A 159 -17.96 -3.69 1.22
N ILE A 160 -16.93 -4.36 0.69
CA ILE A 160 -16.89 -4.83 -0.70
C ILE A 160 -17.94 -5.93 -0.91
N GLU A 161 -17.99 -6.93 -0.02
CA GLU A 161 -18.97 -8.02 -0.05
C GLU A 161 -20.42 -7.52 0.01
N LYS A 162 -20.68 -6.50 0.85
CA LYS A 162 -22.02 -5.90 1.00
C LYS A 162 -22.35 -4.84 -0.05
N ASN A 163 -21.43 -4.55 -0.97
CA ASN A 163 -21.57 -3.47 -1.95
C ASN A 163 -21.79 -2.08 -1.30
N GLU A 164 -21.15 -1.84 -0.15
CA GLU A 164 -21.21 -0.61 0.67
C GLU A 164 -19.90 0.19 0.59
N VAL A 165 -19.22 0.17 -0.56
CA VAL A 165 -17.88 0.77 -0.74
C VAL A 165 -17.87 2.28 -0.47
N ASP A 166 -18.98 2.98 -0.71
CA ASP A 166 -19.09 4.42 -0.42
C ASP A 166 -18.85 4.77 1.05
N LEU A 167 -19.01 3.81 1.97
CA LEU A 167 -18.69 3.96 3.40
C LEU A 167 -17.18 3.92 3.68
N LEU A 168 -16.39 3.41 2.74
CA LEU A 168 -14.93 3.39 2.80
C LEU A 168 -14.33 4.69 2.29
N VAL A 169 -14.95 5.33 1.29
CA VAL A 169 -14.40 6.49 0.57
C VAL A 169 -14.08 7.66 1.52
N ASP A 170 -12.88 8.18 1.38
CA ASP A 170 -12.39 9.38 2.07
C ASP A 170 -13.40 10.53 1.92
N ARG A 171 -13.70 11.20 3.05
CA ARG A 171 -14.60 12.36 3.11
C ARG A 171 -14.24 13.45 2.10
N HIS A 172 -12.95 13.63 1.79
CA HIS A 172 -12.48 14.65 0.85
C HIS A 172 -12.71 14.27 -0.62
N LEU A 173 -12.95 12.98 -0.89
CA LEU A 173 -13.23 12.41 -2.21
C LEU A 173 -14.71 12.10 -2.47
N LYS A 174 -15.56 12.11 -1.42
CA LYS A 174 -16.99 11.83 -1.57
C LYS A 174 -17.64 12.76 -2.61
N GLY A 175 -18.36 12.15 -3.56
CA GLY A 175 -18.99 12.86 -4.68
C GLY A 175 -18.03 13.35 -5.77
N LYS A 176 -16.72 13.06 -5.67
CA LYS A 176 -15.68 13.49 -6.63
C LYS A 176 -15.04 12.34 -7.41
N ILE A 177 -15.54 11.12 -7.23
CA ILE A 177 -15.06 9.92 -7.92
C ILE A 177 -16.12 9.48 -8.93
N ALA A 178 -15.72 9.25 -10.17
CA ALA A 178 -16.60 8.66 -11.17
C ALA A 178 -16.94 7.20 -10.77
N PRO A 179 -18.21 6.77 -10.79
CA PRO A 179 -18.60 5.42 -10.35
C PRO A 179 -17.84 4.30 -11.05
N ALA A 180 -17.60 4.43 -12.37
CA ALA A 180 -16.81 3.47 -13.14
C ALA A 180 -15.35 3.37 -12.67
N SER A 181 -14.75 4.50 -12.27
CA SER A 181 -13.39 4.54 -11.73
C SER A 181 -13.33 3.88 -10.35
N LEU A 182 -14.30 4.17 -9.48
CA LEU A 182 -14.41 3.52 -8.16
C LEU A 182 -14.57 2.00 -8.30
N ALA A 183 -15.46 1.55 -9.17
CA ALA A 183 -15.70 0.13 -9.40
C ALA A 183 -14.43 -0.60 -9.87
N LYS A 184 -13.69 -0.03 -10.85
CA LYS A 184 -12.40 -0.59 -11.29
C LYS A 184 -11.39 -0.66 -10.14
N PHE A 185 -11.29 0.41 -9.35
CA PHE A 185 -10.38 0.47 -8.21
C PHE A 185 -10.69 -0.61 -7.16
N VAL A 186 -11.97 -0.81 -6.85
CA VAL A 186 -12.44 -1.82 -5.89
C VAL A 186 -12.11 -3.23 -6.36
N VAL A 187 -12.33 -3.55 -7.64
CA VAL A 187 -12.00 -4.88 -8.19
C VAL A 187 -10.52 -5.20 -8.05
N ILE A 188 -9.65 -4.20 -8.19
CA ILE A 188 -8.20 -4.36 -7.98
C ILE A 188 -7.92 -4.55 -6.49
N LEU A 189 -8.50 -3.69 -5.65
CA LEU A 189 -8.31 -3.71 -4.22
C LEU A 189 -8.69 -5.07 -3.60
N ASP A 190 -9.86 -5.60 -3.97
CA ASP A 190 -10.36 -6.91 -3.54
C ASP A 190 -9.36 -8.03 -3.86
N LYS A 191 -8.89 -8.10 -5.11
CA LYS A 191 -7.89 -9.08 -5.55
C LYS A 191 -6.55 -8.95 -4.84
N TYR A 192 -6.12 -7.73 -4.51
CA TYR A 192 -4.84 -7.50 -3.84
C TYR A 192 -4.91 -7.88 -2.36
N LEU A 193 -6.08 -7.77 -1.74
CA LEU A 193 -6.32 -8.06 -0.33
C LEU A 193 -6.79 -9.49 -0.06
N ALA A 194 -6.88 -10.36 -1.07
CA ALA A 194 -7.25 -11.77 -0.90
C ALA A 194 -6.37 -12.46 0.16
N ASP A 195 -6.99 -13.25 1.05
CA ASP A 195 -6.27 -13.92 2.15
C ASP A 195 -5.23 -14.92 1.61
N GLU A 196 -5.59 -15.71 0.61
CA GLU A 196 -4.67 -16.63 -0.06
C GLU A 196 -3.84 -15.91 -1.13
N GLY A 197 -2.51 -15.97 -0.99
CA GLY A 197 -1.59 -15.35 -1.96
C GLY A 197 -1.71 -15.92 -3.36
N ALA A 198 -2.19 -17.16 -3.54
CA ALA A 198 -2.46 -17.75 -4.85
C ALA A 198 -3.48 -16.93 -5.67
N ASN A 199 -4.50 -16.37 -5.01
CA ASN A 199 -5.58 -15.60 -5.63
C ASN A 199 -5.18 -14.16 -5.97
N ARG A 200 -4.07 -13.67 -5.41
CA ARG A 200 -3.53 -12.34 -5.70
C ARG A 200 -2.86 -12.33 -7.07
N PRO A 201 -3.02 -11.27 -7.89
CA PRO A 201 -2.33 -11.17 -9.17
C PRO A 201 -0.82 -10.98 -8.96
N LEU A 202 -0.02 -11.41 -9.93
CA LEU A 202 1.39 -11.02 -9.98
C LEU A 202 1.50 -9.61 -10.55
N GLN A 203 2.27 -8.73 -9.91
CA GLN A 203 2.45 -7.37 -10.38
C GLN A 203 3.06 -7.32 -11.80
N ARG A 204 3.90 -8.30 -12.16
CA ARG A 204 4.44 -8.47 -13.52
C ARG A 204 3.38 -8.73 -14.60
N ARG A 205 2.17 -9.16 -14.22
CA ARG A 205 1.05 -9.50 -15.13
C ARG A 205 -0.06 -8.44 -15.14
N VAL A 206 -0.04 -7.48 -14.21
CA VAL A 206 -1.01 -6.38 -14.17
C VAL A 206 -0.51 -5.26 -15.08
N GLY A 207 -1.24 -4.95 -16.15
CA GLY A 207 -0.93 -3.84 -17.06
C GLY A 207 -1.00 -2.50 -16.30
N THR A 208 0.15 -2.02 -15.83
CA THR A 208 0.29 -1.01 -14.78
C THR A 208 -0.36 0.35 -15.05
N ALA A 209 -0.71 0.67 -16.29
CA ALA A 209 -1.35 1.95 -16.66
C ALA A 209 -2.84 1.82 -16.99
N ALA A 210 -3.28 0.75 -17.66
CA ALA A 210 -4.65 0.63 -18.16
C ALA A 210 -5.65 0.11 -17.10
N THR A 211 -5.18 -0.64 -16.10
CA THR A 211 -6.07 -1.27 -15.12
C THR A 211 -6.50 -0.31 -14.01
N ILE A 212 -5.61 0.57 -13.52
CA ILE A 212 -5.89 1.48 -12.39
C ILE A 212 -6.44 2.83 -12.84
N ALA A 213 -5.93 3.41 -13.94
CA ALA A 213 -6.30 4.76 -14.40
C ALA A 213 -7.45 4.80 -15.40
N GLY A 214 -8.14 3.67 -15.62
CA GLY A 214 -8.97 3.41 -16.79
C GLY A 214 -9.77 4.61 -17.29
N SER A 215 -9.37 5.10 -18.47
CA SER A 215 -10.10 5.98 -19.40
C SER A 215 -11.58 5.68 -19.49
#